data_AF-A0A954WUG5-F1
#
_entry.id   AF-A0A954WUG5-F1
#
_cell.length_a   1.000
_cell.length_b   1.000
_cell.length_c   1.000
_cell.angle_alpha   90.00
_cell.angle_beta   90.00
_cell.angle_gamma   90.00
#
_symmetry.space_group_name_H-M   'P 1'
#
loop_
_entity.id
_entity.type
_entity.pdbx_description
1 polymer ?
#
loop_
_entity_poly.entity_id
_entity_poly.type
_entity_poly.pdbx_seq_one_letter_code
_entity_poly.pdbx_strand_id
1 'polypeptide(L)'
;MDWLRVQLLRLRSMDWGNGLRTIHQLQDGVAKFSSHYPVKNLAVQLNVDEDDILAFIDSPPALKEIEAKSFTLSWTDDNLSLTWLEEGILDWKTEISHDYYEDDGKYFVKCRFVQRIIYLDGSDRVVNDSGTNGSAQITKQQYLDARRNFEKQSE
;
A
#
# COMPACT_ATOMS: atom_id res chain seq x y z
N MET A 1 -8.95 -23.25 7.26
CA MET A 1 -9.55 -22.29 8.20
C MET A 1 -8.51 -21.24 8.62
N ASP A 2 -7.42 -21.59 9.32
CA ASP A 2 -6.38 -20.60 9.69
C ASP A 2 -5.67 -19.92 8.52
N TRP A 3 -5.58 -20.60 7.37
CA TRP A 3 -4.94 -20.03 6.20
C TRP A 3 -5.69 -18.80 5.68
N LEU A 4 -7.03 -18.78 5.62
CA LEU A 4 -7.76 -17.60 5.11
C LEU A 4 -7.70 -16.43 6.10
N ARG A 5 -7.72 -16.70 7.41
CA ARG A 5 -7.44 -15.68 8.43
C ARG A 5 -6.10 -14.98 8.16
N VAL A 6 -5.07 -15.77 7.89
CA VAL A 6 -3.74 -15.25 7.53
C VAL A 6 -3.80 -14.46 6.22
N GLN A 7 -4.55 -14.91 5.21
CA GLN A 7 -4.66 -14.19 3.94
C GLN A 7 -5.46 -12.89 4.05
N LEU A 8 -6.60 -12.86 4.75
CA LEU A 8 -7.39 -11.63 4.98
C LEU A 8 -6.61 -10.62 5.83
N LEU A 9 -5.90 -11.06 6.86
CA LEU A 9 -5.01 -10.19 7.64
C LEU A 9 -3.82 -9.68 6.82
N ARG A 10 -3.31 -10.47 5.88
CA ARG A 10 -2.29 -10.02 4.91
C ARG A 10 -2.86 -9.03 3.89
N LEU A 11 -4.12 -9.19 3.47
CA LEU A 11 -4.81 -8.22 2.61
C LEU A 11 -5.02 -6.88 3.35
N ARG A 12 -5.21 -6.91 4.68
CA ARG A 12 -5.22 -5.72 5.55
C ARG A 12 -3.83 -5.11 5.74
N SER A 13 -2.77 -5.91 5.78
CA SER A 13 -1.41 -5.45 6.10
C SER A 13 -0.70 -4.72 4.95
N MET A 14 -1.44 -4.31 3.90
CA MET A 14 -0.92 -3.52 2.76
C MET A 14 0.14 -4.23 1.89
N ASP A 15 0.41 -5.51 2.16
CA ASP A 15 1.52 -6.28 1.58
C ASP A 15 1.23 -6.88 0.19
N TRP A 16 0.03 -6.65 -0.36
CA TRP A 16 -0.37 -7.19 -1.66
C TRP A 16 -0.35 -6.04 -2.68
N GLY A 17 0.87 -5.71 -3.11
CA GLY A 17 1.28 -4.51 -3.83
C GLY A 17 0.68 -4.22 -5.21
N ASN A 18 -0.59 -4.55 -5.48
CA ASN A 18 -1.23 -4.24 -6.77
C ASN A 18 -2.72 -3.81 -6.69
N GLY A 19 -3.32 -3.74 -5.50
CA GLY A 19 -4.71 -3.29 -5.36
C GLY A 19 -4.87 -1.77 -5.51
N LEU A 20 -5.94 -1.31 -6.19
CA LEU A 20 -6.35 0.09 -6.18
C LEU A 20 -6.88 0.44 -4.78
N ARG A 21 -6.22 1.41 -4.14
CA ARG A 21 -6.46 1.75 -2.72
C ARG A 21 -7.13 3.10 -2.62
N THR A 22 -8.12 3.20 -1.74
CA THR A 22 -8.76 4.46 -1.37
C THR A 22 -8.76 4.56 0.14
N ILE A 23 -8.40 5.75 0.63
CA ILE A 23 -8.28 6.01 2.06
C ILE A 23 -9.06 7.28 2.34
N HIS A 24 -9.95 7.23 3.31
CA HIS A 24 -10.74 8.36 3.75
C HIS A 24 -10.45 8.60 5.22
N GLN A 25 -9.86 9.76 5.54
CA GLN A 25 -9.68 10.18 6.91
C GLN A 25 -11.03 10.56 7.50
N LEU A 26 -11.36 9.97 8.64
CA LEU A 26 -12.53 10.31 9.44
C LEU A 26 -12.09 11.19 10.61
N GLN A 27 -13.05 11.61 11.44
CA GLN A 27 -12.75 12.37 12.66
C GLN A 27 -12.04 11.48 13.70
N ASP A 28 -11.43 12.12 14.70
CA ASP A 28 -10.90 11.49 15.91
C ASP A 28 -9.81 10.42 15.69
N GLY A 29 -8.96 10.61 14.67
CA GLY A 29 -7.86 9.69 14.40
C GLY A 29 -8.31 8.33 13.85
N VAL A 30 -9.49 8.28 13.23
CA VAL A 30 -9.99 7.11 12.53
C VAL A 30 -9.79 7.30 11.03
N ALA A 31 -9.39 6.25 10.31
CA ALA A 31 -9.42 6.26 8.85
C ALA A 31 -10.13 5.02 8.32
N LYS A 32 -10.88 5.21 7.24
CA LYS A 32 -11.48 4.15 6.45
C LYS A 32 -10.52 3.79 5.31
N PHE A 33 -10.15 2.52 5.26
CA PHE A 33 -9.35 1.94 4.18
C PHE A 33 -10.26 1.11 3.29
N SER A 34 -10.02 1.18 1.98
CA SER A 34 -10.67 0.37 0.97
C SER A 34 -9.62 -0.13 -0.01
N SER A 35 -9.57 -1.44 -0.21
CA SER A 35 -8.64 -2.10 -1.14
C SER A 35 -9.43 -2.93 -2.13
N HIS A 36 -9.09 -2.82 -3.42
CA HIS A 36 -9.75 -3.55 -4.51
C HIS A 36 -8.77 -4.52 -5.15
N TYR A 37 -9.17 -5.78 -5.24
CA TYR A 37 -8.35 -6.86 -5.79
C TYR A 37 -9.12 -7.59 -6.89
N PRO A 38 -8.58 -7.69 -8.12
CA PRO A 38 -9.13 -8.60 -9.12
C PRO A 38 -9.05 -10.03 -8.58
N VAL A 39 -10.18 -10.74 -8.50
CA VAL A 39 -10.26 -12.07 -7.87
C VAL A 39 -9.33 -13.05 -8.57
N LYS A 40 -9.27 -13.01 -9.91
CA LYS A 40 -8.32 -13.79 -10.70
C LYS A 40 -6.86 -13.64 -10.24
N ASN A 41 -6.40 -12.42 -9.93
CA ASN A 41 -5.03 -12.20 -9.49
C ASN A 41 -4.81 -12.76 -8.08
N LEU A 42 -5.82 -12.61 -7.22
CA LEU A 42 -5.82 -13.18 -5.88
C LEU A 42 -5.78 -14.72 -5.94
N ALA A 43 -6.59 -15.34 -6.79
CA ALA A 43 -6.63 -16.78 -7.06
C ALA A 43 -5.28 -17.32 -7.51
N VAL A 44 -4.66 -16.67 -8.50
CA VAL A 44 -3.30 -17.03 -8.98
C VAL A 44 -2.27 -16.93 -7.86
N GLN A 45 -2.29 -15.85 -7.09
CA GLN A 45 -1.30 -15.64 -6.03
C GLN A 45 -1.48 -16.59 -4.84
N LEU A 46 -2.74 -16.94 -4.52
CA LEU A 46 -3.08 -17.91 -3.48
C LEU A 46 -2.98 -19.36 -3.95
N ASN A 47 -2.83 -19.58 -5.25
CA ASN A 47 -2.83 -20.90 -5.89
C ASN A 47 -4.10 -21.71 -5.52
N VAL A 48 -5.25 -21.06 -5.70
CA VAL A 48 -6.60 -21.62 -5.49
C VAL A 48 -7.50 -21.25 -6.66
N ASP A 49 -8.62 -21.95 -6.82
CA ASP A 49 -9.62 -21.58 -7.82
C ASP A 49 -10.37 -20.30 -7.40
N GLU A 50 -10.86 -19.55 -8.38
CA GLU A 50 -11.70 -18.37 -8.15
C GLU A 50 -13.03 -18.77 -7.50
N ASP A 51 -13.62 -19.88 -7.94
CA ASP A 51 -14.88 -20.40 -7.38
C ASP A 51 -14.71 -20.79 -5.90
N ASP A 52 -13.52 -21.30 -5.52
CA ASP A 52 -13.20 -21.65 -4.14
C ASP A 52 -13.08 -20.41 -3.25
N ILE A 53 -12.56 -19.30 -3.78
CA ILE A 53 -12.50 -18.01 -3.06
C ILE A 53 -13.91 -17.51 -2.79
N LEU A 54 -14.77 -17.51 -3.80
CA LEU A 54 -16.15 -17.04 -3.70
C LEU A 54 -16.96 -17.90 -2.72
N ALA A 55 -16.91 -19.22 -2.88
CA ALA A 55 -17.60 -20.15 -1.99
C ALA A 55 -17.12 -20.04 -0.53
N PHE A 56 -15.85 -19.71 -0.32
CA PHE A 56 -15.32 -19.51 1.02
C PHE A 56 -15.79 -18.19 1.64
N ILE A 57 -15.81 -17.09 0.89
CA ILE A 57 -16.28 -15.78 1.37
C ILE A 57 -17.72 -15.86 1.88
N ASP A 58 -18.57 -16.58 1.15
CA ASP A 58 -19.98 -16.78 1.49
C ASP A 58 -20.19 -17.81 2.62
N SER A 59 -19.11 -18.43 3.10
CA SER A 59 -19.20 -19.42 4.17
C SER A 59 -19.52 -18.77 5.53
N PRO A 60 -20.38 -19.38 6.37
CA PRO A 60 -20.69 -18.86 7.70
C PRO A 60 -19.46 -18.59 8.61
N PRO A 61 -18.39 -19.40 8.57
CA PRO A 61 -17.17 -19.12 9.31
C PRO A 61 -16.47 -17.83 8.86
N ALA A 62 -16.41 -17.57 7.56
CA ALA A 62 -15.79 -16.36 7.01
C ALA A 62 -16.59 -15.12 7.42
N LEU A 63 -17.91 -15.17 7.26
CA LEU A 63 -18.82 -14.07 7.64
C LEU A 63 -18.69 -13.71 9.12
N LYS A 64 -18.69 -14.70 10.01
CA LYS A 64 -18.52 -14.49 11.46
C LYS A 64 -17.16 -13.86 11.81
N GLU A 65 -16.12 -14.22 11.08
CA GLU A 65 -14.78 -13.66 11.30
C GLU A 65 -14.64 -12.23 10.75
N ILE A 66 -15.24 -11.95 9.60
CA ILE A 66 -15.35 -10.60 9.01
C ILE A 66 -16.06 -9.65 9.99
N GLU A 67 -17.20 -10.08 10.54
CA GLU A 67 -17.95 -9.33 11.55
C GLU A 67 -17.13 -9.06 12.81
N ALA A 68 -16.41 -10.06 13.32
CA ALA A 68 -15.62 -9.95 14.55
C ALA A 68 -14.40 -9.03 14.43
N LYS A 69 -14.00 -8.66 13.22
CA LYS A 69 -12.78 -7.89 12.95
C LYS A 69 -13.03 -6.52 12.31
N SER A 70 -14.29 -6.10 12.22
CA SER A 70 -14.70 -4.81 11.64
C SER A 70 -14.28 -4.65 10.17
N PHE A 71 -14.29 -5.74 9.40
CA PHE A 71 -14.14 -5.70 7.95
C PHE A 71 -15.50 -5.67 7.29
N THR A 72 -15.58 -5.01 6.14
CA THR A 72 -16.65 -5.23 5.15
C THR A 72 -15.99 -5.75 3.90
N LEU A 73 -16.48 -6.87 3.41
CA LEU A 73 -15.97 -7.51 2.21
C LEU A 73 -17.14 -7.62 1.23
N SER A 74 -16.94 -7.11 0.02
CA SER A 74 -17.96 -7.12 -1.03
C SER A 74 -17.32 -7.50 -2.35
N TRP A 75 -18.08 -8.22 -3.17
CA TRP A 75 -17.66 -8.60 -4.51
C TRP A 75 -18.46 -7.81 -5.55
N THR A 76 -17.79 -7.28 -6.56
CA THR A 76 -18.42 -6.51 -7.64
C THR A 76 -17.56 -6.62 -8.88
N ASP A 77 -18.15 -7.00 -10.02
CA ASP A 77 -17.50 -7.02 -11.34
C ASP A 77 -16.08 -7.64 -11.32
N ASP A 78 -15.97 -8.90 -10.89
CA ASP A 78 -14.72 -9.67 -10.77
C ASP A 78 -13.69 -9.11 -9.77
N ASN A 79 -14.09 -8.14 -8.94
CA ASN A 79 -13.23 -7.53 -7.93
C ASN A 79 -13.73 -7.80 -6.52
N LEU A 80 -12.81 -8.21 -5.67
CA LEU A 80 -12.97 -8.26 -4.23
C LEU A 80 -12.63 -6.88 -3.65
N SER A 81 -13.61 -6.21 -3.06
CA SER A 81 -13.41 -5.00 -2.28
C SER A 81 -13.38 -5.35 -0.79
N LEU A 82 -12.31 -4.92 -0.11
CA LEU A 82 -12.14 -5.04 1.33
C LEU A 82 -12.10 -3.64 1.92
N THR A 83 -13.00 -3.36 2.86
CA THR A 83 -13.07 -2.10 3.61
C THR A 83 -12.89 -2.35 5.09
N TRP A 84 -12.13 -1.49 5.78
CA TRP A 84 -12.03 -1.50 7.24
C TRP A 84 -11.84 -0.12 7.83
N LEU A 85 -12.18 0.01 9.11
CA LEU A 85 -11.82 1.16 9.91
C LEU A 85 -10.56 0.84 10.71
N GLU A 86 -9.65 1.82 10.76
CA GLU A 86 -8.48 1.77 11.62
C GLU A 86 -8.46 3.01 12.49
N GLU A 87 -8.33 2.79 13.79
CA GLU A 87 -8.34 3.83 14.81
C GLU A 87 -6.93 4.13 15.30
N GLY A 88 -6.78 5.23 16.02
CA GLY A 88 -5.52 5.59 16.66
C GLY A 88 -4.49 6.15 15.68
N ILE A 89 -4.91 6.74 14.57
CA ILE A 89 -4.02 7.42 13.61
C ILE A 89 -3.78 8.85 14.08
N LEU A 90 -2.52 9.19 14.30
CA LEU A 90 -2.07 10.54 14.60
C LEU A 90 -1.87 11.36 13.33
N ASP A 91 -1.12 10.81 12.38
CA ASP A 91 -0.68 11.55 11.20
C ASP A 91 -0.41 10.60 10.01
N TRP A 92 -0.39 11.17 8.81
CA TRP A 92 -0.01 10.51 7.58
C TRP A 92 1.13 11.27 6.92
N LYS A 93 2.26 10.58 6.68
CA LYS A 93 3.40 11.17 6.01
C LYS A 93 3.64 10.54 4.65
N THR A 94 3.90 11.39 3.66
CA THR A 94 4.44 10.98 2.36
C THR A 94 5.85 11.53 2.25
N GLU A 95 6.81 10.64 2.21
CA GLU A 95 8.23 10.93 2.05
C GLU A 95 8.59 10.71 0.57
N ILE A 96 9.24 11.71 -0.03
CA ILE A 96 9.71 11.63 -1.41
C ILE A 96 11.23 11.79 -1.37
N SER A 97 11.95 10.75 -1.74
CA SER A 97 13.40 10.81 -1.91
C SER A 97 13.79 10.84 -3.37
N HIS A 98 14.85 11.57 -3.67
CA HIS A 98 15.41 11.73 -5.00
C HIS A 98 16.89 11.31 -4.96
N ASP A 99 17.25 10.31 -5.76
CA ASP A 99 18.62 9.88 -5.98
C ASP A 99 19.09 10.31 -7.36
N TYR A 100 20.12 11.17 -7.40
CA TYR A 100 20.70 11.69 -8.62
C TYR A 100 22.02 10.98 -8.91
N TYR A 101 22.19 10.43 -10.11
CA TYR A 101 23.42 9.71 -10.49
C TYR A 101 23.81 9.92 -11.95
N GLU A 102 25.09 9.69 -12.24
CA GLU A 102 25.66 9.68 -13.59
C GLU A 102 25.96 8.22 -13.99
N ASP A 103 25.60 7.84 -15.20
CA ASP A 103 25.89 6.53 -15.80
C ASP A 103 26.17 6.71 -17.30
N ASP A 104 27.33 6.20 -17.76
CA ASP A 104 27.82 6.33 -19.14
C ASP A 104 27.72 7.76 -19.72
N GLY A 105 28.12 8.77 -18.94
CA GLY A 105 28.08 10.19 -19.33
C GLY A 105 26.68 10.79 -19.47
N LYS A 106 25.63 10.05 -19.08
CA LYS A 106 24.25 10.51 -18.98
C LYS A 106 23.85 10.68 -17.52
N TYR A 107 22.89 11.58 -17.28
CA TYR A 107 22.45 11.95 -15.94
C TYR A 107 21.04 11.46 -15.69
N PHE A 108 20.79 10.94 -14.50
CA PHE A 108 19.52 10.33 -14.14
C PHE A 108 19.04 10.77 -12.77
N VAL A 109 17.73 10.71 -12.57
CA VAL A 109 17.07 10.80 -11.26
C VAL A 109 16.20 9.57 -11.03
N LYS A 110 16.30 8.99 -9.83
CA LYS A 110 15.38 8.00 -9.28
C LYS A 110 14.55 8.65 -8.20
N CYS A 111 13.24 8.49 -8.29
CA CYS A 111 12.32 8.95 -7.24
C CYS A 111 11.78 7.74 -6.49
N ARG A 112 11.75 7.81 -5.16
CA ARG A 112 11.06 6.84 -4.31
C ARG A 112 10.05 7.56 -3.44
N PHE A 113 8.84 7.02 -3.43
CA PHE A 113 7.71 7.52 -2.66
C PHE A 113 7.42 6.50 -1.56
N VAL A 114 7.59 6.92 -0.31
CA VAL A 114 7.23 6.12 0.86
C VAL A 114 6.08 6.81 1.57
N GLN A 115 4.99 6.09 1.77
CA GLN A 115 3.87 6.56 2.58
C GLN A 115 3.89 5.82 3.90
N ARG A 116 3.66 6.54 5.00
CA ARG A 116 3.62 6.02 6.36
C ARG A 116 2.39 6.54 7.11
N ILE A 117 1.81 5.66 7.91
CA ILE A 117 0.85 6.04 8.96
C ILE A 117 1.61 6.12 10.28
N ILE A 118 1.39 7.19 11.03
CA ILE A 118 1.86 7.38 12.39
C ILE A 118 0.67 7.23 13.32
N TYR A 119 0.80 6.39 14.33
CA TYR A 119 -0.26 6.12 15.31
C TYR A 119 -0.10 6.99 16.56
N LEU A 120 -1.20 7.15 17.31
CA LEU A 120 -1.27 7.89 18.57
C LEU A 120 -0.35 7.29 19.65
N ASP A 121 -0.07 5.98 19.57
CA ASP A 121 0.86 5.30 20.46
C ASP A 121 2.35 5.52 20.11
N GLY A 122 2.62 6.28 19.04
CA GLY A 122 3.96 6.60 18.56
C GLY A 122 4.56 5.56 17.61
N SER A 123 3.89 4.44 17.35
CA SER A 123 4.29 3.49 16.32
C SER A 123 4.06 4.05 14.92
N ASP A 124 4.78 3.53 13.92
CA ASP A 124 4.54 3.84 12.51
C ASP A 124 4.46 2.57 11.66
N ARG A 125 3.74 2.66 10.54
CA ARG A 125 3.63 1.60 9.55
C ARG A 125 3.85 2.17 8.16
N VAL A 126 4.77 1.57 7.40
CA VAL A 126 4.91 1.83 5.95
C VAL A 126 3.72 1.19 5.24
N VAL A 127 3.02 1.99 4.46
CA VAL A 127 1.76 1.62 3.80
C VAL A 127 1.89 1.52 2.29
N ASN A 128 2.84 2.25 1.73
CA ASN A 128 3.23 2.14 0.35
C ASN A 128 4.71 2.49 0.23
N ASP A 129 5.41 1.77 -0.61
CA ASP A 129 6.79 2.04 -0.96
C ASP A 129 6.95 1.73 -2.44
N SER A 130 7.10 2.77 -3.26
CA SER A 130 7.25 2.60 -4.71
C SER A 130 8.54 1.85 -5.08
N GLY A 131 9.44 1.62 -4.13
CA GLY A 131 10.80 1.19 -4.39
C GLY A 131 11.56 2.21 -5.23
N THR A 132 12.64 1.77 -5.85
CA THR A 132 13.52 2.59 -6.70
C THR A 132 13.24 2.39 -8.20
N ASN A 133 11.99 2.07 -8.55
CA ASN A 133 11.65 1.70 -9.92
C ASN A 133 11.50 2.92 -10.82
N GLY A 134 12.23 2.91 -11.93
CA GLY A 134 12.21 3.96 -12.95
C GLY A 134 13.26 5.04 -12.71
N SER A 135 14.11 5.25 -13.70
CA SER A 135 15.03 6.39 -13.76
C SER A 135 14.60 7.31 -14.91
N ALA A 136 14.39 8.59 -14.61
CA ALA A 136 14.21 9.59 -15.64
C ALA A 136 15.57 10.15 -16.02
N GLN A 137 15.89 10.17 -17.31
CA GLN A 137 17.08 10.88 -17.78
C GLN A 137 16.85 12.38 -17.62
N ILE A 138 17.83 13.07 -17.06
CA ILE A 138 17.83 14.52 -16.83
C ILE A 138 19.02 15.16 -17.53
N THR A 139 19.01 16.49 -17.61
CA THR A 139 20.15 17.25 -18.12
C THR A 139 21.29 17.33 -17.10
N LYS A 140 22.51 17.54 -17.57
CA LYS A 140 23.69 17.81 -16.72
C LYS A 140 23.46 18.97 -15.76
N GLN A 141 22.80 20.03 -16.21
CA GLN A 141 22.53 21.20 -15.38
C GLN A 141 21.60 20.86 -14.21
N GLN A 142 20.50 20.13 -14.48
CA GLN A 142 19.58 19.66 -13.43
C GLN A 142 20.28 18.78 -12.38
N TYR A 143 21.20 17.92 -12.81
CA TYR A 143 22.02 17.11 -11.91
C TYR A 143 22.92 17.97 -11.00
N LEU A 144 23.62 18.96 -11.59
CA LEU A 144 24.51 19.85 -10.85
C LEU A 144 23.75 20.73 -9.85
N ASP A 145 22.59 21.25 -10.23
CA ASP A 145 21.75 22.07 -9.36
C ASP A 145 21.19 21.25 -8.18
N ALA A 146 20.78 20.00 -8.43
CA ALA A 146 20.33 19.09 -7.39
C ALA A 146 21.44 18.78 -6.37
N ARG A 147 22.67 18.51 -6.84
CA ARG A 147 23.83 18.28 -5.96
C ARG A 147 24.16 19.48 -5.08
N ARG A 148 24.14 20.70 -5.63
CA ARG A 148 24.39 21.93 -4.86
C ARG A 148 23.36 22.16 -3.76
N ASN A 149 22.09 21.86 -4.04
CA ASN A 149 21.02 22.04 -3.06
C ASN A 149 21.13 21.01 -1.91
N PHE A 150 21.62 19.80 -2.21
CA PHE A 150 21.85 18.76 -1.20
C PHE A 150 22.99 19.13 -0.24
N GLU A 151 24.08 19.67 -0.78
CA GLU A 151 25.25 20.13 0.01
C GLU A 151 24.85 21.28 0.95
N LYS A 152 24.02 22.22 0.51
CA LYS A 152 23.51 23.33 1.34
C LYS A 152 22.53 22.92 2.46
N GLN A 153 21.85 21.78 2.32
CA GLN A 153 20.94 21.27 3.37
C GLN A 153 21.68 20.47 4.45
N SER A 154 22.97 20.15 4.22
CA SER A 154 23.82 19.37 5.12
C SER A 154 24.78 20.25 5.95
N GLU A 155 24.76 21.57 5.73
CA GLU A 155 25.46 22.61 6.50
C GLU A 155 24.54 23.20 7.58
#